data_AF-A0A1S5YCH9-F1
#
_entry.id   AF-A0A1S5YCH9-F1
#
_cell.length_a   1.000
_cell.length_b   1.000
_cell.length_c   1.000
_cell.angle_alpha   90.00
_cell.angle_beta   90.00
_cell.angle_gamma   90.00
#
_symmetry.space_group_name_H-M   'P 1'
#
loop_
_entity.id
_entity.type
_entity.pdbx_description
1 polymer ?
#
loop_
_entity_poly.entity_id
_entity_poly.type
_entity_poly.pdbx_seq_one_letter_code
_entity_poly.pdbx_strand_id
1 'polypeptide(L)'
;MLKSIILTLYISMLSILMYLILHPNLSMIQSMILLIFFTLSTCISISLFYTYSLYSLLIFLMIIGGLMILFMLFLSLISNQYMSSKKNMFLFSLWMSMILMLFIYKYTSFNMNLSWFNLSIQFLSSNYSFLNMNLLMEFPFNIYIIILMFFLLFSLILITKICISNSKPLRMIKK
;
A
#
# COMPACT_ATOMS: atom_id res chain seq x y z
N MET A 1 -21.67 -12.32 1.25
CA MET A 1 -21.23 -11.23 2.16
C MET A 1 -19.71 -11.06 2.18
N LEU A 2 -18.91 -12.07 2.54
CA LEU A 2 -17.44 -11.93 2.55
C LEU A 2 -16.85 -11.61 1.15
N LYS A 3 -17.43 -12.23 0.09
CA LYS A 3 -17.07 -11.94 -1.31
C LYS A 3 -17.36 -10.50 -1.75
N SER A 4 -18.53 -9.95 -1.36
CA SER A 4 -18.86 -8.55 -1.67
C SER A 4 -17.92 -7.61 -0.91
N ILE A 5 -17.58 -7.93 0.35
CA ILE A 5 -16.61 -7.15 1.13
C ILE A 5 -15.23 -7.14 0.46
N ILE A 6 -14.73 -8.30 0.02
CA ILE A 6 -13.44 -8.38 -0.70
C ILE A 6 -13.44 -7.52 -1.96
N LEU A 7 -14.50 -7.62 -2.77
CA LEU A 7 -14.63 -6.83 -3.99
C LEU A 7 -14.67 -5.32 -3.69
N THR A 8 -15.41 -4.91 -2.65
CA THR A 8 -15.46 -3.51 -2.23
C THR A 8 -14.10 -2.97 -1.81
N LEU A 9 -13.27 -3.78 -1.15
CA LEU A 9 -11.91 -3.41 -0.78
C LEU A 9 -11.02 -3.27 -2.03
N TYR A 10 -11.14 -4.13 -3.04
CA TYR A 10 -10.36 -3.96 -4.27
C TYR A 10 -10.74 -2.69 -5.04
N ILE A 11 -12.03 -2.33 -5.05
CA ILE A 11 -12.50 -1.10 -5.68
C ILE A 11 -12.00 0.13 -4.94
N SER A 12 -12.02 0.10 -3.60
CA SER A 12 -11.45 1.21 -2.82
C SER A 12 -9.98 1.40 -3.14
N MET A 13 -9.21 0.31 -3.29
CA MET A 13 -7.80 0.38 -3.70
C MET A 13 -7.58 1.01 -5.07
N LEU A 14 -8.37 0.60 -6.06
CA LEU A 14 -8.30 1.19 -7.40
C LEU A 14 -8.66 2.67 -7.40
N SER A 15 -9.68 3.07 -6.64
CA SER A 15 -10.09 4.48 -6.55
C SER A 15 -8.99 5.37 -5.96
N ILE A 16 -8.28 4.85 -4.95
CA ILE A 16 -7.18 5.54 -4.28
C ILE A 16 -5.98 5.70 -5.24
N LEU A 17 -5.64 4.66 -5.99
CA LEU A 17 -4.58 4.71 -7.00
C LEU A 17 -4.90 5.70 -8.13
N MET A 18 -6.13 5.69 -8.63
CA MET A 18 -6.58 6.62 -9.66
C MET A 18 -6.50 8.07 -9.18
N TYR A 19 -6.83 8.34 -7.92
CA TYR A 19 -6.72 9.68 -7.35
C TYR A 19 -5.27 10.18 -7.27
N LEU A 20 -4.32 9.31 -6.89
CA LEU A 20 -2.89 9.66 -6.87
C LEU A 20 -2.35 9.98 -8.27
N ILE A 21 -2.75 9.21 -9.28
CA ILE A 21 -2.29 9.40 -10.66
C ILE A 21 -2.85 10.70 -11.25
N LEU A 22 -4.15 10.97 -11.04
CA LEU A 22 -4.82 12.16 -11.56
C LEU A 22 -4.34 13.46 -10.89
N HIS A 23 -3.87 13.37 -9.65
CA HIS A 23 -3.45 14.52 -8.87
C HIS A 23 -2.00 14.34 -8.36
N PRO A 24 -0.99 14.53 -9.23
CA PRO A 24 0.41 14.43 -8.80
C PRO A 24 0.82 15.53 -7.81
N ASN A 25 0.12 16.68 -7.81
CA ASN A 25 0.44 17.84 -6.96
C ASN A 25 -0.38 17.87 -5.66
N LEU A 26 -0.66 16.71 -5.07
CA LEU A 26 -1.34 16.63 -3.77
C LEU A 26 -0.48 17.21 -2.66
N SER A 27 -1.13 17.72 -1.61
CA SER A 27 -0.40 18.12 -0.41
C SER A 27 0.26 16.89 0.19
N MET A 28 1.47 17.04 0.73
CA MET A 28 2.16 15.91 1.38
C MET A 28 1.30 15.29 2.50
N ILE A 29 0.54 16.09 3.23
CA ILE A 29 -0.39 15.59 4.26
C ILE A 29 -1.50 14.73 3.62
N GLN A 30 -2.07 15.19 2.50
CA GLN A 30 -3.13 14.45 1.80
C GLN A 30 -2.62 13.14 1.20
N SER A 31 -1.42 13.13 0.61
CA SER A 31 -0.82 11.90 0.10
C SER A 31 -0.51 10.92 1.24
N MET A 32 -0.04 11.40 2.40
CA MET A 32 0.18 10.56 3.58
C MET A 32 -1.11 9.93 4.12
N ILE A 33 -2.18 10.71 4.27
CA ILE A 33 -3.48 10.20 4.71
C ILE A 33 -3.99 9.13 3.75
N LEU A 34 -3.88 9.40 2.45
CA LEU A 34 -4.38 8.50 1.42
C LEU A 34 -3.56 7.20 1.32
N LEU A 35 -2.24 7.25 1.55
CA LEU A 35 -1.40 6.07 1.71
C LEU A 35 -1.78 5.25 2.95
N ILE A 36 -2.11 5.89 4.08
CA ILE A 36 -2.61 5.18 5.27
C ILE A 36 -3.91 4.43 4.93
N PHE A 37 -4.86 5.09 4.26
CA PHE A 37 -6.11 4.43 3.87
C PHE A 37 -5.89 3.26 2.92
N PHE A 38 -5.06 3.43 1.90
CA PHE A 38 -4.71 2.34 0.96
C PHE A 38 -4.20 1.11 1.71
N THR A 39 -3.29 1.34 2.65
CA THR A 39 -2.57 0.26 3.32
C THR A 39 -3.40 -0.44 4.38
N LEU A 40 -4.33 0.27 5.02
CA LEU A 40 -5.36 -0.36 5.84
C LEU A 40 -6.26 -1.28 4.98
N SER A 41 -6.67 -0.84 3.79
CA SER A 41 -7.49 -1.68 2.91
C SER A 41 -6.74 -2.89 2.33
N THR A 42 -5.43 -2.83 2.05
CA THR A 42 -4.65 -4.05 1.72
C THR A 42 -4.60 -5.01 2.91
N CYS A 43 -4.35 -4.51 4.11
CA CYS A 43 -4.20 -5.39 5.28
C CYS A 43 -5.52 -6.11 5.59
N ILE A 44 -6.65 -5.41 5.46
CA ILE A 44 -7.97 -6.01 5.62
C ILE A 44 -8.25 -7.02 4.49
N SER A 45 -7.90 -6.72 3.24
CA SER A 45 -8.15 -7.68 2.14
C SER A 45 -7.33 -8.96 2.29
N ILE A 46 -6.07 -8.88 2.70
CA ILE A 46 -5.20 -10.06 2.90
C ILE A 46 -5.65 -10.89 4.11
N SER A 47 -6.04 -10.23 5.21
CA SER A 47 -6.51 -10.95 6.41
C SER A 47 -7.81 -11.72 6.16
N LEU A 48 -8.70 -11.22 5.27
CA LEU A 48 -9.92 -11.92 4.88
C LEU A 48 -9.69 -13.22 4.09
N PHE A 49 -8.50 -13.44 3.51
CA PHE A 49 -8.16 -14.69 2.82
C PHE A 49 -7.73 -15.84 3.75
N TYR A 50 -7.94 -15.69 5.07
CA TYR A 50 -7.79 -16.67 6.17
C TYR A 50 -6.41 -17.32 6.37
N THR A 51 -5.59 -17.46 5.33
CA THR A 51 -4.34 -18.22 5.35
C THR A 51 -3.08 -17.35 5.52
N TYR A 52 -3.18 -16.04 5.30
CA TYR A 52 -2.02 -15.12 5.28
C TYR A 52 -2.07 -14.02 6.36
N SER A 53 -2.76 -14.25 7.49
CA SER A 53 -2.91 -13.23 8.55
C SER A 53 -1.56 -12.70 9.07
N LEU A 54 -0.54 -13.55 9.21
CA LEU A 54 0.82 -13.12 9.60
C LEU A 54 1.49 -12.23 8.56
N TYR A 55 1.30 -12.50 7.26
CA TYR A 55 1.82 -11.64 6.20
C TYR A 55 1.12 -10.28 6.20
N SER A 56 -0.19 -10.24 6.47
CA SER A 56 -0.91 -8.97 6.60
C SER A 56 -0.38 -8.12 7.76
N LEU A 57 0.03 -8.75 8.86
CA LEU A 57 0.68 -8.07 10.00
C LEU A 57 2.08 -7.57 9.66
N LEU A 58 2.90 -8.35 8.95
CA LEU A 58 4.23 -7.92 8.50
C LEU A 58 4.15 -6.72 7.54
N ILE A 59 3.21 -6.76 6.59
CA ILE A 59 2.97 -5.65 5.64
C ILE A 59 2.53 -4.39 6.40
N PHE A 60 1.63 -4.53 7.37
CA PHE A 60 1.18 -3.42 8.21
C PHE A 60 2.34 -2.75 8.97
N LEU A 61 3.20 -3.55 9.60
CA LEU A 61 4.35 -3.06 10.37
C LEU A 61 5.37 -2.31 9.49
N MET A 62 5.73 -2.88 8.35
CA MET A 62 6.68 -2.25 7.42
C MET A 62 6.20 -0.88 6.95
N ILE A 63 4.91 -0.76 6.67
CA ILE A 63 4.32 0.45 6.12
C ILE A 63 4.20 1.55 7.19
N ILE A 64 3.78 1.21 8.42
CA ILE A 64 3.77 2.19 9.53
C ILE A 64 5.17 2.74 9.76
N GLY A 65 6.20 1.89 9.74
CA GLY A 65 7.60 2.33 9.86
C GLY A 65 7.98 3.34 8.78
N GLY A 66 7.65 3.07 7.52
CA GLY A 66 7.92 3.98 6.40
C GLY A 66 7.14 5.30 6.49
N LEU A 67 5.86 5.24 6.88
CA LEU A 67 5.00 6.42 7.02
C LEU A 67 5.46 7.34 8.17
N MET A 68 5.99 6.77 9.26
CA MET A 68 6.55 7.56 10.37
C MET A 68 7.79 8.35 9.92
N ILE A 69 8.65 7.75 9.10
CA ILE A 69 9.84 8.43 8.56
C ILE A 69 9.41 9.56 7.61
N LEU A 70 8.45 9.32 6.72
CA LEU A 70 7.87 10.36 5.86
C LEU A 70 7.22 11.49 6.68
N PHE A 71 6.59 11.19 7.82
CA PHE A 71 6.02 12.19 8.71
C PHE A 71 7.08 13.10 9.31
N MET A 72 8.18 12.51 9.80
CA MET A 72 9.32 13.24 10.35
C MET A 72 9.98 14.12 9.28
N LEU A 73 10.14 13.60 8.06
CA LEU A 73 10.65 14.39 6.92
C LEU A 73 9.73 15.57 6.60
N PHE A 74 8.40 15.37 6.61
CA PHE A 74 7.45 16.44 6.39
C PHE A 74 7.54 17.52 7.49
N LEU A 75 7.54 17.13 8.77
CA LEU A 75 7.72 18.07 9.89
C LEU A 75 8.99 18.92 9.74
N SER A 76 10.09 18.31 9.27
CA SER A 76 11.35 19.03 9.05
C SER A 76 11.32 20.00 7.84
N LEU A 77 10.43 19.78 6.88
CA LEU A 77 10.34 20.52 5.61
C LEU A 77 9.23 21.58 5.60
N ILE A 78 8.39 21.68 6.64
CA ILE A 78 7.32 22.67 6.74
C ILE A 78 7.91 24.06 6.96
N SER A 79 8.36 24.68 5.88
CA SER A 79 8.09 26.10 5.65
C SER A 79 6.67 26.20 5.11
N ASN A 80 5.73 26.46 6.02
CA ASN A 80 4.37 27.01 5.86
C ASN A 80 3.93 27.43 4.43
N GLN A 81 3.83 26.49 3.48
CA GLN A 81 3.15 26.72 2.21
C GLN A 81 1.70 26.30 2.43
N TYR A 82 0.83 27.31 2.60
CA TYR A 82 -0.61 27.12 2.65
C TYR A 82 -1.06 26.38 1.39
N MET A 83 -1.28 25.08 1.51
CA MET A 83 -1.75 24.29 0.40
C MET A 83 -3.21 24.62 0.16
N SER A 84 -3.49 25.30 -0.94
CA SER A 84 -4.85 25.53 -1.43
C SER A 84 -5.42 24.24 -2.01
N SER A 85 -5.67 23.24 -1.16
CA SER A 85 -6.38 22.05 -1.63
C SER A 85 -7.81 22.44 -1.98
N LYS A 86 -8.20 22.28 -3.26
CA LYS A 86 -9.58 22.45 -3.70
C LYS A 86 -10.43 21.36 -3.06
N LYS A 87 -11.04 21.65 -1.90
CA LYS A 87 -11.91 20.72 -1.14
C LYS A 87 -12.96 20.03 -2.03
N ASN A 88 -13.42 20.72 -3.06
CA ASN A 88 -14.40 20.20 -4.02
C ASN A 88 -13.89 19.00 -4.84
N MET A 89 -12.60 18.92 -5.15
CA MET A 89 -12.04 17.80 -5.93
C MET A 89 -11.95 16.50 -5.12
N PHE A 90 -11.63 16.60 -3.82
CA PHE A 90 -11.64 15.43 -2.93
C PHE A 90 -13.06 14.90 -2.69
N LEU A 91 -14.03 15.81 -2.56
CA LEU A 91 -15.44 15.42 -2.47
C LEU A 91 -15.92 14.74 -3.76
N PHE A 92 -15.49 15.23 -4.94
CA PHE A 92 -15.82 14.60 -6.21
C PHE A 92 -15.25 13.19 -6.35
N SER A 93 -14.00 12.94 -5.94
CA SER A 93 -13.41 11.60 -5.98
C SER A 93 -14.13 10.63 -5.04
N LEU A 94 -14.53 11.09 -3.85
CA LEU A 94 -15.35 10.28 -2.93
C LEU A 94 -16.71 9.96 -3.54
N TRP A 95 -17.37 10.93 -4.18
CA TRP A 95 -18.66 10.72 -4.83
C TRP A 95 -18.58 9.69 -5.98
N MET A 96 -17.54 9.79 -6.81
CA MET A 96 -17.31 8.81 -7.89
C MET A 96 -17.05 7.40 -7.35
N SER A 97 -16.33 7.29 -6.23
CA SER A 97 -16.11 5.99 -5.58
C SER A 97 -17.42 5.38 -5.06
N MET A 98 -18.32 6.17 -4.49
CA MET A 98 -19.64 5.71 -4.02
C MET A 98 -20.54 5.25 -5.16
N ILE A 99 -20.50 5.95 -6.30
CA ILE A 99 -21.28 5.59 -7.49
C ILE A 99 -20.80 4.25 -8.07
N LEU A 100 -19.48 4.07 -8.19
CA LEU A 100 -18.89 2.80 -8.63
C LEU A 100 -19.28 1.63 -7.72
N MET A 101 -19.30 1.87 -6.40
CA MET A 101 -19.72 0.88 -5.40
C MET A 101 -21.19 0.45 -5.58
N LEU A 102 -22.09 1.38 -5.89
CA LEU A 102 -23.51 1.07 -6.16
C LEU A 102 -23.71 0.27 -7.44
N PHE A 103 -22.97 0.59 -8.51
CA PHE A 103 -23.02 -0.17 -9.76
C PHE A 103 -22.58 -1.62 -9.55
N ILE A 104 -21.55 -1.81 -8.75
CA ILE A 104 -20.97 -3.12 -8.54
C ILE A 104 -21.82 -3.96 -7.58
N TYR A 105 -22.45 -3.36 -6.56
CA TYR A 105 -23.42 -4.09 -5.73
C TYR A 105 -24.54 -4.71 -6.58
N LYS A 106 -25.09 -3.95 -7.53
CA LYS A 106 -26.06 -4.47 -8.50
C LYS A 106 -25.46 -5.57 -9.38
N TYR A 107 -24.24 -5.39 -9.90
CA TYR A 107 -23.59 -6.39 -10.75
C TYR A 107 -23.25 -7.69 -10.01
N THR A 108 -22.92 -7.64 -8.72
CA THR A 108 -22.64 -8.85 -7.92
C THR A 108 -23.88 -9.69 -7.63
N SER A 109 -25.09 -9.10 -7.70
CA SER A 109 -26.34 -9.87 -7.70
C SER A 109 -26.61 -10.58 -9.04
N PHE A 110 -25.97 -10.14 -10.13
CA PHE A 110 -25.93 -10.86 -11.39
C PHE A 110 -24.85 -11.93 -11.28
N ASN A 111 -25.31 -13.15 -11.04
CA ASN A 111 -24.58 -14.38 -10.74
C ASN A 111 -23.30 -14.57 -11.59
N MET A 112 -22.18 -13.99 -11.17
CA MET A 112 -20.86 -14.34 -11.66
C MET A 112 -20.52 -15.72 -11.10
N ASN A 113 -20.76 -16.77 -11.89
CA ASN A 113 -20.32 -18.14 -11.61
C ASN A 113 -18.78 -18.18 -11.63
N LEU A 114 -18.20 -17.82 -10.49
CA LEU A 114 -16.76 -17.83 -10.18
C LEU A 114 -16.28 -19.24 -9.81
N SER A 115 -16.65 -20.25 -10.62
CA SER A 115 -16.13 -21.62 -10.46
C SER A 115 -14.60 -21.68 -10.61
N TRP A 116 -14.00 -20.72 -11.34
CA TRP A 116 -12.54 -20.57 -11.44
C TRP A 116 -11.86 -20.09 -10.16
N PHE A 117 -12.56 -19.39 -9.25
CA PHE A 117 -11.97 -18.91 -7.99
C PHE A 117 -12.01 -19.96 -6.86
N ASN A 118 -12.83 -21.00 -7.00
CA ASN A 118 -12.92 -22.09 -6.02
C ASN A 118 -11.78 -23.11 -6.15
N LEU A 119 -11.06 -23.13 -7.27
CA LEU A 119 -9.93 -24.05 -7.50
C LEU A 119 -8.74 -23.79 -6.56
N SER A 120 -8.58 -22.58 -6.03
CA SER A 120 -7.49 -22.27 -5.09
C SER A 120 -7.82 -22.65 -3.64
N ILE A 121 -9.09 -22.59 -3.25
CA ILE A 121 -9.52 -22.77 -1.85
C ILE A 121 -9.47 -24.25 -1.43
N GLN A 122 -9.68 -25.17 -2.37
CA GLN A 122 -9.71 -26.61 -2.07
C GLN A 122 -8.32 -27.22 -1.81
N PHE A 123 -7.23 -26.52 -2.19
CA PHE A 123 -5.85 -26.95 -1.91
C PHE A 123 -5.27 -26.40 -0.59
N LEU A 124 -6.03 -25.56 0.15
CA LEU A 124 -5.55 -24.84 1.33
C LEU A 124 -5.98 -25.47 2.68
N SER A 125 -6.41 -26.73 2.70
CA SER A 125 -6.93 -27.37 3.93
C SER A 125 -5.86 -27.87 4.91
N SER A 126 -4.63 -27.37 4.83
CA SER A 126 -3.58 -27.70 5.78
C SER A 126 -2.72 -26.48 6.05
N ASN A 127 -2.33 -26.31 7.31
CA ASN A 127 -1.59 -25.20 7.91
C ASN A 127 -0.19 -24.98 7.31
N TYR A 128 -0.08 -24.85 5.99
CA TYR A 128 1.19 -24.67 5.27
C TYR A 128 1.65 -23.22 5.24
N SER A 129 0.84 -22.24 5.65
CA SER A 129 1.21 -20.82 5.53
C SER A 129 2.37 -20.42 6.45
N PHE A 130 2.49 -21.04 7.63
CA PHE A 130 3.63 -20.83 8.55
C PHE A 130 4.88 -21.60 8.09
N LEU A 131 4.70 -22.84 7.61
CA LEU A 131 5.77 -23.64 7.00
C LEU A 131 6.43 -22.90 5.82
N ASN A 132 5.64 -22.14 5.03
CA ASN A 132 6.14 -21.47 3.83
C ASN A 132 7.20 -20.37 4.09
N MET A 133 7.17 -19.70 5.25
CA MET A 133 8.22 -18.72 5.59
C MET A 133 9.55 -19.40 5.92
N ASN A 134 9.49 -20.52 6.64
CA ASN A 134 10.69 -21.26 7.02
C ASN A 134 11.35 -21.95 5.82
N LEU A 135 10.55 -22.36 4.82
CA LEU A 135 11.05 -22.88 3.54
C LEU A 135 11.94 -21.88 2.79
N LEU A 136 11.81 -20.56 3.02
CA LEU A 136 12.71 -19.58 2.40
C LEU A 136 14.14 -19.66 2.94
N MET A 137 14.32 -20.13 4.18
CA MET A 137 15.65 -20.32 4.76
C MET A 137 16.32 -21.62 4.30
N GLU A 138 15.55 -22.56 3.75
CA GLU A 138 16.05 -23.82 3.23
C GLU A 138 16.61 -23.67 1.82
N PHE A 139 17.51 -24.59 1.44
CA PHE A 139 18.04 -24.63 0.08
C PHE A 139 16.96 -25.19 -0.87
N PRO A 140 16.73 -24.61 -2.07
CA PRO A 140 17.53 -23.60 -2.78
C PRO A 140 17.11 -22.14 -2.56
N PHE A 141 16.03 -21.88 -1.82
CA PHE A 141 15.43 -20.55 -1.71
C PHE A 141 16.29 -19.54 -0.92
N ASN A 142 17.20 -20.01 -0.07
CA ASN A 142 18.13 -19.15 0.68
C ASN A 142 18.99 -18.24 -0.23
N ILE A 143 19.21 -18.61 -1.50
CA ILE A 143 19.89 -17.74 -2.47
C ILE A 143 19.17 -16.38 -2.60
N TYR A 144 17.83 -16.36 -2.55
CA TYR A 144 17.05 -15.12 -2.57
C TYR A 144 17.31 -14.26 -1.32
N ILE A 145 17.44 -14.88 -0.14
CA ILE A 145 17.75 -14.15 1.10
C ILE A 145 19.14 -13.51 1.00
N ILE A 146 20.14 -14.25 0.51
CA ILE A 146 21.50 -13.74 0.32
C ILE A 146 21.49 -12.53 -0.63
N ILE A 147 20.75 -12.60 -1.73
CA ILE A 147 20.61 -11.47 -2.67
C ILE A 147 19.96 -10.25 -2.00
N LEU A 148 18.90 -10.46 -1.20
CA LEU A 148 18.22 -9.38 -0.47
C LEU A 148 19.13 -8.70 0.55
N MET A 149 19.98 -9.46 1.25
CA MET A 149 20.97 -8.91 2.17
C MET A 149 21.97 -8.00 1.45
N PHE A 150 22.51 -8.44 0.31
CA PHE A 150 23.41 -7.61 -0.50
C PHE A 150 22.70 -6.36 -1.05
N PHE A 151 21.45 -6.48 -1.47
CA PHE A 151 20.65 -5.35 -1.93
C PHE A 151 20.48 -4.28 -0.84
N LEU A 152 20.13 -4.69 0.39
CA LEU A 152 20.01 -3.77 1.52
C LEU A 152 21.35 -3.10 1.84
N LEU A 153 22.46 -3.85 1.85
CA LEU A 153 23.79 -3.28 2.07
C LEU A 153 24.17 -2.26 0.99
N PHE A 154 23.92 -2.57 -0.28
CA PHE A 154 24.16 -1.64 -1.39
C PHE A 154 23.32 -0.36 -1.26
N SER A 155 22.05 -0.49 -0.85
CA SER A 155 21.18 0.67 -0.63
C SER A 155 21.71 1.60 0.47
N LEU A 156 22.27 1.06 1.56
CA LEU A 156 22.85 1.88 2.64
C LEU A 156 24.09 2.64 2.16
N ILE A 157 24.95 2.01 1.36
CA ILE A 157 26.12 2.67 0.75
C ILE A 157 25.68 3.78 -0.20
N LEU A 158 24.64 3.55 -1.01
CA LEU A 158 24.11 4.57 -1.91
C LEU A 158 23.51 5.76 -1.14
N ILE A 159 22.69 5.49 -0.12
CA ILE A 159 22.06 6.54 0.68
C ILE A 159 23.14 7.41 1.36
N THR A 160 24.15 6.81 1.98
CA THR A 160 25.24 7.57 2.61
C THR A 160 26.03 8.41 1.60
N LYS A 161 26.30 7.87 0.41
CA LYS A 161 26.95 8.62 -0.68
C LYS A 161 26.11 9.81 -1.15
N ILE A 162 24.79 9.65 -1.29
CA ILE A 162 23.86 10.73 -1.66
C ILE A 162 23.83 11.82 -0.58
N CYS A 163 23.83 11.44 0.69
CA CYS A 163 23.86 12.39 1.81
C CYS A 163 25.15 13.22 1.82
N ILE A 164 26.31 12.60 1.52
CA ILE A 164 27.60 13.31 1.48
C ILE A 164 27.69 14.23 0.26
N SER A 165 27.15 13.84 -0.91
CA SER A 165 27.22 14.66 -2.13
C SER A 165 26.30 15.90 -2.08
N ASN A 166 25.19 15.85 -1.34
CA ASN A 166 24.18 16.90 -1.28
C ASN A 166 24.39 17.85 -0.09
N SER A 167 25.58 18.46 0.04
CA SER A 167 25.89 19.45 1.08
C SER A 167 25.27 20.84 0.87
N LYS A 168 24.59 21.07 -0.27
CA LYS A 168 23.83 22.31 -0.52
C LYS A 168 22.50 22.25 0.22
N PRO A 169 22.08 23.30 0.94
CA PRO A 169 20.76 23.31 1.58
C PRO A 169 19.69 23.12 0.49
N LEU A 170 18.83 22.11 0.65
CA LEU A 170 17.62 21.88 -0.18
C LEU A 170 16.67 23.08 -0.19
N ARG A 171 16.91 24.06 0.69
CA ARG A 171 16.25 25.35 0.72
C ARG A 171 16.92 26.26 -0.31
N MET A 172 16.28 26.46 -1.47
CA MET A 172 16.52 27.68 -2.23
C MET A 172 16.16 28.85 -1.30
N ILE A 173 17.18 29.51 -0.76
CA ILE A 173 17.05 30.85 -0.23
C ILE A 173 16.80 31.72 -1.46
N LYS A 174 15.52 31.89 -1.82
CA LYS A 174 15.13 32.92 -2.77
C LYS A 174 15.55 34.25 -2.13
N LYS A 175 16.58 34.88 -2.70
CA LYS A 175 16.78 36.32 -2.55
C LYS A 175 15.68 37.04 -3.29
#